data_AF-A0A8S4QKG6-F1
#
_entry.id   AF-A0A8S4QKG6-F1
#
_cell.length_a   1.000
_cell.length_b   1.000
_cell.length_c   1.000
_cell.angle_alpha   90.00
_cell.angle_beta   90.00
_cell.angle_gamma   90.00
#
_symmetry.space_group_name_H-M   'P 1'
#
loop_
_entity.id
_entity.type
_entity.pdbx_description
1 polymer ?
#
loop_
_entity_poly.entity_id
_entity_poly.type
_entity_poly.pdbx_seq_one_letter_code
_entity_poly.pdbx_strand_id
1 'polypeptide(L)'
;MILPDRTTNLNIQIYYWTGCYGDNTNTSQRSSGAYIFRPKTKIPYDITYTSNGTVKGPVVTEIRATSDQNTLTTFRLYKGLNYFEHDFVIGPINVDDNVGKEFIVRYETNVNNKNVFYTDSNGRQMLKRVLNKRADWNLTLEEPVAGNYYPVTNEITIEDDNTKIAVLTDRSVGGTSLNNGELEIMVHRRLLHDDAFGVGEALNETVNGKGLIVRGNHRIYNIDPRNGDEIINERKNVIENHLKPIVFVSNSDSTPYEIWINLNNCFKGVKPLPLGLHLLTLEPWNPNQVLIRVENYLEKSDKNSWSSVELDLTDMFNNLKVKSIKEATLSANKWLDDAEKWIWNRENDFADSFNEAYNSDDSVDGDDKKLRNDDGIKNNDDLRDDGLKIKIRAKQIRTFIADYEYIPPVL
;
A
#
# COMPACT_ATOMS: atom_id res chain seq x y z
N MET A 1 1.74 21.98 -7.48
CA MET A 1 0.45 22.05 -6.74
C MET A 1 0.77 22.24 -5.26
N ILE A 2 -0.03 23.00 -4.51
CA ILE A 2 0.08 23.08 -3.04
C ILE A 2 -0.87 22.03 -2.46
N LEU A 3 -0.37 21.20 -1.53
CA LEU A 3 -1.17 20.19 -0.86
C LEU A 3 -2.20 20.84 0.09
N PRO A 4 -3.40 20.25 0.25
CA PRO A 4 -4.51 20.88 0.96
C PRO A 4 -4.34 20.86 2.48
N ASP A 5 -3.42 21.65 3.02
CA ASP A 5 -3.21 21.92 4.47
C ASP A 5 -1.81 22.48 4.78
N ARG A 6 -0.82 22.21 3.92
CA ARG A 6 0.59 22.61 4.15
C ARG A 6 1.29 23.00 2.84
N THR A 7 2.20 23.97 2.94
CA THR A 7 2.98 24.46 1.79
C THR A 7 4.16 23.53 1.50
N THR A 8 3.90 22.46 0.75
CA THR A 8 4.95 21.66 0.10
C THR A 8 4.86 21.92 -1.40
N ASN A 9 5.98 22.29 -2.03
CA ASN A 9 6.03 22.39 -3.49
C ASN A 9 5.96 20.98 -4.04
N LEU A 10 4.92 20.66 -4.80
CA LEU A 10 4.79 19.36 -5.46
C LEU A 10 4.76 19.54 -6.98
N ASN A 11 5.74 18.94 -7.65
CA ASN A 11 5.74 18.74 -9.10
C ASN A 11 5.42 17.26 -9.40
N ILE A 12 4.61 17.02 -10.42
CA ILE A 12 4.17 15.67 -10.80
C ILE A 12 4.28 15.55 -12.30
N GLN A 13 5.07 14.58 -12.75
CA GLN A 13 5.37 14.42 -14.16
C GLN A 13 5.54 12.93 -14.50
N ILE A 14 5.06 12.54 -15.68
CA ILE A 14 5.30 11.20 -16.23
C ILE A 14 6.56 11.26 -17.09
N TYR A 15 7.39 10.24 -16.96
CA TYR A 15 8.58 10.02 -17.78
C TYR A 15 8.55 8.58 -18.29
N TYR A 16 9.52 8.22 -19.12
CA TYR A 16 9.78 6.81 -19.41
C TYR A 16 11.28 6.47 -19.41
N TRP A 17 11.60 5.29 -18.89
CA TRP A 17 12.87 4.63 -19.15
C TRP A 17 12.81 3.89 -20.48
N THR A 18 13.97 3.72 -21.11
CA THR A 18 14.09 2.81 -22.26
C THR A 18 14.71 1.51 -21.79
N GLY A 19 14.14 0.37 -22.21
CA GLY A 19 14.65 -0.94 -21.82
C GLY A 19 15.96 -1.28 -22.53
N CYS A 20 16.92 -1.85 -21.81
CA CYS A 20 18.11 -2.45 -22.42
C CYS A 20 17.71 -3.60 -23.34
N TYR A 21 18.33 -3.64 -24.52
CA TYR A 21 18.37 -4.81 -25.39
C TYR A 21 19.74 -5.46 -25.27
N GLY A 22 19.77 -6.73 -24.91
CA GLY A 22 20.98 -7.55 -24.86
C GLY A 22 20.70 -8.98 -25.34
N ASP A 23 21.75 -9.71 -25.71
CA ASP A 23 21.66 -11.05 -26.28
C ASP A 23 21.40 -12.16 -25.24
N ASN A 24 21.30 -11.79 -23.95
CA ASN A 24 21.07 -12.67 -22.81
C ASN A 24 22.14 -13.76 -22.60
N THR A 25 23.30 -13.68 -23.29
CA THR A 25 24.38 -14.69 -23.19
C THR A 25 25.04 -14.71 -21.82
N ASN A 26 24.98 -13.61 -21.09
CA ASN A 26 25.48 -13.47 -19.72
C ASN A 26 24.70 -12.37 -18.96
N THR A 27 25.08 -12.10 -17.71
CA THR A 27 24.40 -11.13 -16.84
C THR A 27 24.58 -9.68 -17.31
N SER A 28 25.71 -9.31 -17.90
CA SER A 28 25.96 -7.93 -18.39
C SER A 28 25.30 -7.64 -19.73
N GLN A 29 24.89 -8.68 -20.46
CA GLN A 29 24.15 -8.60 -21.74
C GLN A 29 22.66 -8.95 -21.58
N ARG A 30 22.10 -8.77 -20.39
CA ARG A 30 20.68 -9.07 -20.12
C ARG A 30 19.75 -8.01 -20.71
N SER A 31 18.67 -8.43 -21.36
CA SER A 31 17.57 -7.53 -21.75
C SER A 31 16.68 -7.17 -20.57
N SER A 32 16.02 -6.00 -20.63
CA SER A 32 14.84 -5.74 -19.79
C SER A 32 13.68 -6.60 -20.30
N GLY A 33 12.89 -7.19 -19.40
CA GLY A 33 11.78 -8.09 -19.76
C GLY A 33 10.72 -8.22 -18.67
N ALA A 34 9.99 -9.32 -18.68
CA ALA A 34 8.89 -9.55 -17.74
C ALA A 34 9.33 -9.50 -16.27
N TYR A 35 10.53 -10.03 -15.97
CA TYR A 35 11.09 -10.12 -14.62
C TYR A 35 12.09 -9.01 -14.34
N ILE A 36 12.98 -8.74 -15.30
CA ILE A 36 14.09 -7.81 -15.11
C ILE A 36 13.69 -6.41 -15.57
N PHE A 37 13.88 -5.43 -14.68
CA PHE A 37 13.99 -4.03 -15.05
C PHE A 37 15.47 -3.70 -15.26
N ARG A 38 15.85 -3.34 -16.49
CA ARG A 38 17.19 -2.87 -16.82
C ARG A 38 17.11 -1.64 -17.72
N PRO A 39 17.13 -0.43 -17.15
CA PRO A 39 17.08 0.78 -17.96
C PRO A 39 18.38 0.95 -18.75
N LYS A 40 18.26 1.37 -20.00
CA LYS A 40 19.39 1.66 -20.90
C LYS A 40 20.04 3.01 -20.61
N THR A 41 19.28 3.95 -20.06
CA THR A 41 19.72 5.31 -19.76
C THR A 41 19.87 5.53 -18.25
N LYS A 42 20.70 6.51 -17.88
CA LYS A 42 20.88 6.93 -16.48
C LYS A 42 19.83 7.95 -16.00
N ILE A 43 19.16 8.60 -16.94
CA ILE A 43 18.11 9.60 -16.72
C ILE A 43 16.94 9.18 -17.62
N PRO A 44 15.67 9.23 -17.16
CA PRO A 44 14.54 8.90 -18.01
C PRO A 44 14.26 10.04 -18.99
N TYR A 45 13.47 9.74 -20.01
CA TYR A 45 13.07 10.72 -21.00
C TYR A 45 11.87 11.53 -20.51
N ASP A 46 11.96 12.85 -20.68
CA ASP A 46 10.85 13.77 -20.49
C ASP A 46 9.71 13.49 -21.48
N ILE A 47 8.50 13.87 -21.05
CA ILE A 47 7.29 13.84 -21.86
C ILE A 47 6.73 15.26 -21.93
N THR A 48 6.31 15.69 -23.11
CA THR A 48 5.76 17.03 -23.31
C THR A 48 4.26 17.02 -23.09
N TYR A 49 3.79 17.90 -22.19
CA TYR A 49 2.38 18.01 -21.87
C TYR A 49 1.70 19.17 -22.59
N THR A 50 0.47 18.90 -23.03
CA THR A 50 -0.50 19.91 -23.46
C THR A 50 -1.62 19.97 -22.42
N SER A 51 -1.81 21.15 -21.82
CA SER A 51 -2.91 21.39 -20.89
C SER A 51 -4.25 21.31 -21.61
N ASN A 52 -5.17 20.51 -21.06
CA ASN A 52 -6.55 20.39 -21.52
C ASN A 52 -7.50 21.28 -20.70
N GLY A 53 -6.94 22.16 -19.85
CA GLY A 53 -7.68 23.11 -19.04
C GLY A 53 -8.04 22.62 -17.63
N THR A 54 -8.78 23.47 -16.93
CA THR A 54 -9.24 23.25 -15.55
C THR A 54 -10.77 23.28 -15.52
N VAL A 55 -11.37 22.26 -14.92
CA VAL A 55 -12.82 22.16 -14.69
C VAL A 55 -13.08 22.36 -13.21
N LYS A 56 -13.87 23.37 -12.85
CA LYS A 56 -14.21 23.68 -11.45
C LYS A 56 -15.67 23.35 -11.18
N GLY A 57 -15.93 22.50 -10.20
CA GLY A 57 -17.27 22.19 -9.69
C GLY A 57 -17.38 22.42 -8.19
N PRO A 58 -18.59 22.30 -7.62
CA PRO A 58 -18.83 22.49 -6.19
C PRO A 58 -18.22 21.38 -5.30
N VAL A 59 -17.97 20.20 -5.88
CA VAL A 59 -17.44 19.01 -5.19
C VAL A 59 -15.97 18.76 -5.51
N VAL A 60 -15.57 18.98 -6.77
CA VAL A 60 -14.23 18.65 -7.26
C VAL A 60 -13.74 19.71 -8.24
N THR A 61 -12.45 20.02 -8.18
CA THR A 61 -11.72 20.70 -9.24
C THR A 61 -10.80 19.71 -9.94
N GLU A 62 -10.84 19.69 -11.27
CA GLU A 62 -9.99 18.84 -12.08
C GLU A 62 -9.03 19.66 -12.94
N ILE A 63 -7.77 19.25 -12.99
CA ILE A 63 -6.76 19.76 -13.92
C ILE A 63 -6.39 18.62 -14.85
N ARG A 64 -6.57 18.82 -16.15
CA ARG A 64 -6.41 17.77 -17.16
C ARG A 64 -5.28 18.12 -18.11
N ALA A 65 -4.48 17.14 -18.50
CA ALA A 65 -3.43 17.30 -19.50
C ALA A 65 -3.26 16.02 -20.32
N THR A 66 -2.89 16.16 -21.59
CA THR A 66 -2.46 15.05 -22.45
C THR A 66 -0.99 15.23 -22.83
N SER A 67 -0.36 14.20 -23.38
CA SER A 67 1.02 14.28 -23.84
C SER A 67 1.24 13.81 -25.26
N ASP A 68 2.45 14.07 -25.77
CA ASP A 68 2.98 13.55 -27.03
C ASP A 68 3.29 12.03 -26.99
N GLN A 69 3.21 11.39 -25.82
CA GLN A 69 3.50 9.96 -25.61
C GLN A 69 2.26 9.13 -25.24
N ASN A 70 1.08 9.52 -25.75
CA ASN A 70 -0.20 8.84 -25.48
C ASN A 70 -0.50 8.69 -23.97
N THR A 71 -0.25 9.74 -23.19
CA THR A 71 -0.67 9.79 -21.79
C THR A 71 -1.76 10.82 -21.58
N LEU A 72 -2.66 10.53 -20.65
CA LEU A 72 -3.65 11.47 -20.12
C LEU A 72 -3.48 11.50 -18.61
N THR A 73 -3.36 12.69 -18.04
CA THR A 73 -3.31 12.94 -16.60
C THR A 73 -4.50 13.80 -16.21
N THR A 74 -5.18 13.42 -15.13
CA THR A 74 -6.23 14.20 -14.47
C THR A 74 -5.92 14.28 -12.97
N PHE A 75 -5.61 15.47 -12.49
CA PHE A 75 -5.50 15.75 -11.07
C PHE A 75 -6.85 16.17 -10.53
N ARG A 76 -7.36 15.49 -9.49
CA ARG A 76 -8.64 15.81 -8.84
C ARG A 76 -8.43 16.32 -7.42
N LEU A 77 -8.94 17.50 -7.13
CA LEU A 77 -8.96 18.10 -5.80
C LEU A 77 -10.41 18.13 -5.31
N TYR A 78 -10.74 17.23 -4.40
CA TYR A 78 -12.06 17.15 -3.79
C TYR A 78 -12.17 18.12 -2.61
N LYS A 79 -13.32 18.79 -2.48
CA LYS A 79 -13.57 19.71 -1.37
C LYS A 79 -13.62 18.95 -0.05
N GLY A 80 -12.79 19.36 0.91
CA GLY A 80 -12.79 18.83 2.27
C GLY A 80 -12.02 17.53 2.46
N LEU A 81 -11.33 17.03 1.43
CA LEU A 81 -10.38 15.92 1.56
C LEU A 81 -8.95 16.46 1.73
N ASN A 82 -8.15 15.77 2.53
CA ASN A 82 -6.75 16.10 2.83
C ASN A 82 -5.75 15.40 1.88
N TYR A 83 -6.22 14.98 0.71
CA TYR A 83 -5.42 14.42 -0.36
C TYR A 83 -5.96 14.92 -1.70
N PHE A 84 -5.15 14.80 -2.74
CA PHE A 84 -5.62 14.91 -4.11
C PHE A 84 -5.32 13.60 -4.85
N GLU A 85 -6.07 13.38 -5.93
CA GLU A 85 -5.94 12.18 -6.74
C GLU A 85 -5.20 12.49 -8.04
N HIS A 86 -4.28 11.62 -8.43
CA HIS A 86 -3.69 11.59 -9.77
C HIS A 86 -4.24 10.39 -10.53
N ASP A 87 -5.22 10.63 -11.38
CA ASP A 87 -5.65 9.66 -12.39
C ASP A 87 -4.78 9.77 -13.61
N PHE A 88 -4.27 8.64 -14.09
CA PHE A 88 -3.50 8.57 -15.32
C PHE A 88 -4.01 7.48 -16.23
N VAL A 89 -3.89 7.70 -17.54
CA VAL A 89 -4.07 6.70 -18.59
C VAL A 89 -2.78 6.70 -19.39
N ILE A 90 -2.19 5.51 -19.58
CA ILE A 90 -0.93 5.34 -20.30
C ILE A 90 -1.13 4.32 -21.41
N GLY A 91 -0.85 4.78 -22.62
CA GLY A 91 -0.80 3.97 -23.82
C GLY A 91 -1.84 4.34 -24.88
N PRO A 92 -1.74 3.74 -26.07
CA PRO A 92 -0.79 2.67 -26.42
C PRO A 92 0.66 3.16 -26.41
N ILE A 93 1.55 2.43 -25.73
CA ILE A 93 2.98 2.75 -25.73
C ILE A 93 3.52 2.53 -27.15
N ASN A 94 4.02 3.60 -27.78
CA ASN A 94 4.57 3.53 -29.12
C ASN A 94 5.93 2.82 -29.11
N VAL A 95 6.09 1.83 -29.99
CA VAL A 95 7.31 1.03 -30.17
C VAL A 95 7.72 0.92 -31.64
N ASP A 96 7.18 1.78 -32.52
CA ASP A 96 7.51 1.82 -33.95
C ASP A 96 8.99 2.17 -34.19
N ASP A 97 9.63 2.77 -33.19
CA ASP A 97 11.06 3.04 -33.13
C ASP A 97 11.91 1.81 -32.74
N ASN A 98 11.27 0.65 -32.52
CA ASN A 98 11.88 -0.57 -31.98
C ASN A 98 12.53 -0.38 -30.60
N VAL A 99 12.02 0.56 -29.78
CA VAL A 99 12.50 0.80 -28.42
C VAL A 99 11.41 0.48 -27.40
N GLY A 100 11.69 -0.49 -26.53
CA GLY A 100 10.85 -0.78 -25.36
C GLY A 100 10.89 0.36 -24.35
N LYS A 101 9.73 0.68 -23.75
CA LYS A 101 9.55 1.83 -22.85
C LYS A 101 8.84 1.42 -21.56
N GLU A 102 9.28 2.02 -20.46
CA GLU A 102 8.83 1.71 -19.10
C GLU A 102 8.44 3.04 -18.44
N PHE A 103 7.14 3.32 -18.39
CA PHE A 103 6.59 4.59 -17.95
C PHE A 103 6.54 4.68 -16.43
N ILE A 104 6.93 5.84 -15.93
CA ILE A 104 6.98 6.16 -14.50
C ILE A 104 6.23 7.45 -14.21
N VAL A 105 5.65 7.58 -13.03
CA VAL A 105 5.21 8.85 -12.47
C VAL A 105 6.23 9.26 -11.42
N ARG A 106 6.73 10.51 -11.49
CA ARG A 106 7.53 11.12 -10.44
C ARG A 106 6.72 12.16 -9.68
N TYR A 107 6.91 12.15 -8.36
CA TYR A 107 6.41 13.13 -7.41
C TYR A 107 7.62 13.80 -6.78
N GLU A 108 7.90 15.04 -7.18
CA GLU A 108 9.05 15.80 -6.72
C GLU A 108 8.60 16.85 -5.71
N THR A 109 9.29 16.90 -4.58
CA THR A 109 8.95 17.74 -3.44
C THR A 109 10.18 18.43 -2.88
N ASN A 110 9.96 19.37 -1.95
CA ASN A 110 11.04 19.97 -1.17
C ASN A 110 11.32 19.24 0.16
N VAL A 111 10.79 18.03 0.35
CA VAL A 111 11.08 17.20 1.53
C VAL A 111 12.55 16.76 1.51
N ASN A 112 13.25 16.90 2.63
CA ASN A 112 14.64 16.49 2.74
C ASN A 112 14.76 15.10 3.36
N ASN A 113 14.50 14.05 2.57
CA ASN A 113 14.46 12.66 3.03
C ASN A 113 15.83 11.99 3.18
N LYS A 114 16.94 12.68 2.86
CA LYS A 114 18.32 12.22 3.11
C LYS A 114 18.59 10.80 2.56
N ASN A 115 18.13 10.52 1.34
CA ASN A 115 18.25 9.20 0.67
C ASN A 115 17.46 8.05 1.33
N VAL A 116 16.56 8.36 2.27
CA VAL A 116 15.71 7.38 2.96
C VAL A 116 14.29 7.47 2.41
N PHE A 117 13.68 6.32 2.14
CA PHE A 117 12.27 6.21 1.78
C PHE A 117 11.70 4.92 2.34
N TYR A 118 10.38 4.76 2.31
CA TYR A 118 9.73 3.58 2.87
C TYR A 118 8.75 2.97 1.87
N THR A 119 8.73 1.65 1.81
CA THR A 119 7.76 0.89 1.01
C THR A 119 7.09 -0.15 1.88
N ASP A 120 5.81 -0.39 1.66
CA ASP A 120 5.11 -1.47 2.35
C ASP A 120 5.63 -2.88 1.99
N SER A 121 5.43 -3.83 2.90
CA SER A 121 5.58 -5.27 2.66
C SER A 121 4.19 -5.89 2.64
N ASN A 122 3.72 -6.25 1.44
CA ASN A 122 2.41 -6.86 1.21
C ASN A 122 1.24 -6.06 1.82
N GLY A 123 1.35 -4.74 1.81
CA GLY A 123 0.33 -3.83 2.32
C GLY A 123 0.27 -3.70 3.85
N ARG A 124 1.28 -4.18 4.58
CA ARG A 124 1.28 -4.19 6.06
C ARG A 124 2.40 -3.36 6.67
N GLN A 125 3.60 -3.92 6.79
CA GLN A 125 4.71 -3.27 7.47
C GLN A 125 5.43 -2.31 6.53
N MET A 126 5.72 -1.10 6.97
CA MET A 126 6.60 -0.18 6.23
C MET A 126 8.06 -0.53 6.49
N LEU A 127 8.81 -0.75 5.41
CA LEU A 127 10.23 -1.09 5.44
C LEU A 127 11.07 0.12 5.02
N LYS A 128 12.03 0.50 5.88
CA LYS A 128 13.04 1.55 5.62
C LYS A 128 13.96 1.08 4.49
N ARG A 129 14.08 1.92 3.47
CA ARG A 129 14.98 1.76 2.33
C ARG A 129 15.97 2.91 2.34
N VAL A 130 17.23 2.60 2.07
CA VAL A 130 18.30 3.59 1.95
C VAL A 130 18.91 3.43 0.56
N LEU A 131 18.94 4.52 -0.21
CA LEU A 131 19.46 4.52 -1.57
C LEU A 131 20.88 3.94 -1.61
N ASN A 132 21.12 3.00 -2.53
CA ASN A 132 22.41 2.34 -2.74
C ASN A 132 22.97 1.58 -1.52
N LYS A 133 22.12 1.16 -0.57
CA LYS A 133 22.54 0.43 0.63
C LYS A 133 21.77 -0.87 0.83
N ARG A 134 22.38 -1.82 1.54
CA ARG A 134 21.78 -3.05 2.05
C ARG A 134 22.16 -3.23 3.51
N ALA A 135 21.25 -3.79 4.30
CA ALA A 135 21.46 -3.99 5.74
C ALA A 135 22.46 -5.11 6.02
N ASP A 136 22.41 -6.21 5.28
CA ASP A 136 23.15 -7.42 5.66
C ASP A 136 24.47 -7.60 4.91
N TRP A 137 24.79 -6.75 3.92
CA TRP A 137 26.05 -6.83 3.19
C TRP A 137 26.49 -5.51 2.56
N ASN A 138 27.80 -5.40 2.32
CA ASN A 138 28.39 -4.29 1.58
C ASN A 138 28.01 -4.38 0.10
N LEU A 139 27.19 -3.43 -0.34
CA LEU A 139 26.62 -3.42 -1.68
C LEU A 139 27.60 -2.80 -2.69
N THR A 140 27.91 -3.55 -3.74
CA THR A 140 28.47 -3.01 -4.99
C THR A 140 27.38 -3.09 -6.04
N LEU A 141 26.99 -1.95 -6.62
CA LEU A 141 25.76 -1.86 -7.39
C LEU A 141 26.06 -1.47 -8.85
N GLU A 142 25.94 -2.45 -9.73
CA GLU A 142 26.15 -2.28 -11.18
C GLU A 142 24.97 -1.56 -11.87
N GLU A 143 23.77 -1.64 -11.29
CA GLU A 143 22.52 -1.09 -11.84
C GLU A 143 21.90 -0.07 -10.84
N PRO A 144 22.38 1.19 -10.78
CA PRO A 144 21.97 2.23 -9.80
C PRO A 144 20.50 2.59 -9.77
N VAL A 145 19.80 2.40 -10.88
CA VAL A 145 18.36 2.66 -10.96
C VAL A 145 17.59 1.43 -10.49
N ALA A 146 17.70 0.32 -11.24
CA ALA A 146 16.94 -0.90 -10.96
C ALA A 146 17.25 -1.51 -9.59
N GLY A 147 18.50 -1.41 -9.12
CA GLY A 147 18.92 -1.91 -7.82
C GLY A 147 18.29 -1.16 -6.63
N ASN A 148 17.58 -0.06 -6.85
CA ASN A 148 16.85 0.67 -5.82
C ASN A 148 15.33 0.63 -5.99
N TYR A 149 14.82 -0.15 -6.94
CA TYR A 149 13.39 -0.40 -7.06
C TYR A 149 12.94 -1.46 -6.06
N TYR A 150 11.81 -1.19 -5.42
CA TYR A 150 11.17 -2.10 -4.47
C TYR A 150 9.70 -2.30 -4.82
N PRO A 151 9.10 -3.45 -4.46
CA PRO A 151 7.66 -3.62 -4.54
C PRO A 151 6.92 -2.60 -3.67
N VAL A 152 5.85 -2.03 -4.21
CA VAL A 152 4.89 -1.18 -3.51
C VAL A 152 3.52 -1.80 -3.74
N THR A 153 2.88 -2.28 -2.67
CA THR A 153 1.55 -2.91 -2.78
C THR A 153 0.46 -1.85 -2.62
N ASN A 154 0.62 -1.00 -1.60
CA ASN A 154 -0.36 -0.03 -1.18
C ASN A 154 0.23 1.38 -1.06
N GLU A 155 1.48 1.53 -0.61
CA GLU A 155 2.02 2.84 -0.23
C GLU A 155 3.56 2.92 -0.28
N ILE A 156 4.04 4.07 -0.77
CA ILE A 156 5.44 4.51 -0.72
C ILE A 156 5.52 5.91 -0.10
N THR A 157 6.51 6.14 0.77
CA THR A 157 6.64 7.41 1.50
C THR A 157 8.07 7.94 1.54
N ILE A 158 8.17 9.27 1.67
CA ILE A 158 9.37 10.00 2.09
C ILE A 158 8.99 10.98 3.19
N GLU A 159 9.92 11.29 4.08
CA GLU A 159 9.66 12.20 5.19
C GLU A 159 10.92 12.96 5.62
N ASP A 160 10.70 14.14 6.19
CA ASP A 160 11.65 14.88 7.02
C ASP A 160 11.03 15.21 8.38
N ASP A 161 11.65 16.07 9.18
CA ASP A 161 11.18 16.39 10.53
C ASP A 161 9.80 17.09 10.58
N ASN A 162 9.32 17.62 9.46
CA ASN A 162 8.11 18.46 9.40
C ASN A 162 7.05 17.95 8.43
N THR A 163 7.43 17.15 7.43
CA THR A 163 6.55 16.74 6.34
C THR A 163 6.82 15.31 5.95
N LYS A 164 5.76 14.50 5.96
CA LYS A 164 5.71 13.18 5.35
C LYS A 164 4.83 13.24 4.11
N ILE A 165 5.37 12.79 2.98
CA ILE A 165 4.63 12.63 1.73
C ILE A 165 4.40 11.15 1.51
N ALA A 166 3.14 10.79 1.37
CA ALA A 166 2.70 9.43 1.11
C ALA A 166 1.98 9.37 -0.24
N VAL A 167 2.36 8.39 -1.06
CA VAL A 167 1.69 8.08 -2.32
C VAL A 167 1.09 6.68 -2.21
N LEU A 168 -0.24 6.63 -2.17
CA LEU A 168 -1.00 5.39 -2.16
C LEU A 168 -1.28 4.95 -3.60
N THR A 169 -1.03 3.68 -3.89
CA THR A 169 -1.21 3.08 -5.21
C THR A 169 -2.53 2.30 -5.28
N ASP A 170 -3.13 2.21 -6.47
CA ASP A 170 -4.36 1.42 -6.68
C ASP A 170 -4.09 -0.07 -6.95
N ARG A 171 -2.82 -0.44 -7.11
CA ARG A 171 -2.34 -1.80 -7.40
C ARG A 171 -0.88 -1.95 -7.01
N SER A 172 -0.39 -3.19 -7.05
CA SER A 172 1.02 -3.51 -6.92
C SER A 172 1.85 -2.96 -8.07
N VAL A 173 2.90 -2.23 -7.75
CA VAL A 173 3.80 -1.56 -8.69
C VAL A 173 5.24 -1.60 -8.17
N GLY A 174 6.21 -1.20 -8.99
CA GLY A 174 7.58 -0.95 -8.55
C GLY A 174 7.76 0.54 -8.22
N GLY A 175 8.39 0.86 -7.10
CA GLY A 175 8.68 2.25 -6.70
C GLY A 175 10.04 2.44 -6.06
N THR A 176 10.50 3.70 -6.02
CA THR A 176 11.80 4.10 -5.48
C THR A 176 11.82 5.60 -5.11
N SER A 177 12.93 6.03 -4.49
CA SER A 177 13.34 7.43 -4.34
C SER A 177 14.80 7.52 -4.80
N LEU A 178 15.04 7.95 -6.05
CA LEU A 178 16.40 8.02 -6.62
C LEU A 178 17.11 9.33 -6.27
N ASN A 179 16.33 10.37 -5.95
CA ASN A 179 16.80 11.69 -5.58
C ASN A 179 16.13 12.17 -4.30
N ASN A 180 16.78 13.10 -3.60
CA ASN A 180 16.21 13.73 -2.41
C ASN A 180 14.91 14.50 -2.79
N GLY A 181 13.85 14.30 -2.00
CA GLY A 181 12.52 14.88 -2.20
C GLY A 181 11.69 14.20 -3.29
N GLU A 182 12.16 13.11 -3.90
CA GLU A 182 11.52 12.45 -5.04
C GLU A 182 10.92 11.10 -4.66
N LEU A 183 9.73 10.80 -5.19
CA LEU A 183 9.17 9.45 -5.28
C LEU A 183 8.92 9.11 -6.75
N GLU A 184 9.38 7.95 -7.20
CA GLU A 184 9.20 7.44 -8.56
C GLU A 184 8.43 6.11 -8.51
N ILE A 185 7.40 5.98 -9.35
CA ILE A 185 6.54 4.79 -9.41
C ILE A 185 6.38 4.34 -10.86
N MET A 186 6.76 3.11 -11.17
CA MET A 186 6.60 2.51 -12.50
C MET A 186 5.19 1.97 -12.69
N VAL A 187 4.50 2.49 -13.71
CA VAL A 187 3.05 2.36 -13.88
C VAL A 187 2.64 1.61 -15.14
N HIS A 188 3.51 1.50 -16.14
CA HIS A 188 3.28 0.66 -17.32
C HIS A 188 4.60 0.30 -18.01
N ARG A 189 4.67 -0.86 -18.65
CA ARG A 189 5.86 -1.34 -19.37
C ARG A 189 5.44 -1.99 -20.68
N ARG A 190 6.19 -1.72 -21.75
CA ARG A 190 6.09 -2.45 -23.02
C ARG A 190 7.48 -2.67 -23.59
N LEU A 191 7.91 -3.91 -23.63
CA LEU A 191 9.25 -4.34 -23.98
C LEU A 191 9.21 -5.26 -25.20
N LEU A 192 10.30 -5.26 -25.98
CA LEU A 192 10.37 -5.95 -27.28
C LEU A 192 11.24 -7.21 -27.26
N HIS A 193 11.80 -7.54 -26.09
CA HIS A 193 12.69 -8.68 -25.90
C HIS A 193 12.31 -9.47 -24.64
N ASP A 194 12.52 -10.78 -24.69
CA ASP A 194 12.49 -11.66 -23.54
C ASP A 194 13.77 -11.47 -22.72
N ASP A 195 13.67 -11.58 -21.39
CA ASP A 195 14.80 -11.49 -20.47
C ASP A 195 15.41 -12.86 -20.13
N ALA A 196 14.93 -13.94 -20.75
CA ALA A 196 15.44 -15.30 -20.64
C ALA A 196 15.47 -15.85 -19.19
N PHE A 197 14.39 -15.61 -18.46
CA PHE A 197 14.09 -16.23 -17.16
C PHE A 197 12.98 -17.30 -17.21
N GLY A 198 12.57 -17.71 -18.41
CA GLY A 198 11.77 -18.91 -18.64
C GLY A 198 10.38 -18.69 -19.24
N VAL A 199 9.90 -17.44 -19.32
CA VAL A 199 8.61 -17.13 -19.98
C VAL A 199 8.69 -17.32 -21.50
N GLY A 200 9.82 -16.97 -22.12
CA GLY A 200 10.04 -17.16 -23.56
C GLY A 200 9.30 -16.16 -24.46
N GLU A 201 8.80 -15.07 -23.88
CA GLU A 201 8.02 -14.04 -24.56
C GLU A 201 8.42 -12.65 -24.06
N ALA A 202 8.43 -11.66 -24.96
CA ALA A 202 8.59 -10.27 -24.56
C ALA A 202 7.34 -9.75 -23.85
N LEU A 203 7.51 -8.83 -22.88
CA LEU A 203 6.40 -8.12 -22.24
C LEU A 203 5.78 -7.09 -23.21
N ASN A 204 5.04 -7.57 -24.21
CA ASN A 204 4.49 -6.78 -25.32
C ASN A 204 2.97 -6.95 -25.44
N GLU A 205 2.24 -6.63 -24.37
CA GLU A 205 0.79 -6.81 -24.33
C GLU A 205 0.07 -5.95 -25.37
N THR A 206 -0.88 -6.54 -26.10
CA THR A 206 -1.67 -5.84 -27.13
C THR A 206 -3.15 -6.18 -27.07
N VAL A 207 -3.98 -5.23 -27.51
CA VAL A 207 -5.43 -5.40 -27.73
C VAL A 207 -5.74 -4.90 -29.14
N ASN A 208 -6.32 -5.75 -29.99
CA ASN A 208 -6.64 -5.44 -31.39
C ASN A 208 -5.45 -4.87 -32.19
N GLY A 209 -4.25 -5.45 -31.98
CA GLY A 209 -3.03 -5.04 -32.68
C GLY A 209 -2.38 -3.74 -32.19
N LYS A 210 -2.92 -3.10 -31.15
CA LYS A 210 -2.34 -1.91 -30.51
C LYS A 210 -1.82 -2.25 -29.12
N GLY A 211 -0.78 -1.57 -28.65
CA GLY A 211 -0.26 -1.75 -27.28
C GLY A 211 -1.35 -1.54 -26.23
N LEU A 212 -1.34 -2.37 -25.18
CA LEU A 212 -2.30 -2.30 -24.09
C LEU A 212 -2.31 -0.89 -23.46
N ILE A 213 -3.50 -0.39 -23.17
CA ILE A 213 -3.73 0.87 -22.47
C ILE A 213 -4.09 0.54 -21.03
N VAL A 214 -3.40 1.15 -20.07
CA VAL A 214 -3.72 1.01 -18.65
C VAL A 214 -4.23 2.33 -18.11
N ARG A 215 -5.17 2.25 -17.16
CA ARG A 215 -5.59 3.38 -16.34
C ARG A 215 -5.26 3.06 -14.89
N GLY A 216 -4.71 4.03 -14.17
CA GLY A 216 -4.44 3.93 -12.74
C GLY A 216 -4.80 5.21 -11.99
N ASN A 217 -4.77 5.13 -10.67
CA ASN A 217 -5.05 6.22 -9.76
C ASN A 217 -4.08 6.16 -8.57
N HIS A 218 -3.46 7.28 -8.23
CA HIS A 218 -2.69 7.43 -7.00
C HIS A 218 -3.34 8.50 -6.11
N ARG A 219 -3.28 8.32 -4.79
CA ARG A 219 -3.67 9.34 -3.81
C ARG A 219 -2.43 9.86 -3.09
N ILE A 220 -2.33 11.18 -2.98
CA ILE A 220 -1.14 11.83 -2.45
C ILE A 220 -1.53 12.62 -1.20
N TYR A 221 -0.88 12.29 -0.09
CA TYR A 221 -1.11 12.88 1.22
C TYR A 221 0.09 13.73 1.66
N ASN A 222 -0.20 14.81 2.37
CA ASN A 222 0.76 15.60 3.13
C ASN A 222 0.45 15.39 4.61
N ILE A 223 1.39 14.87 5.38
CA ILE A 223 1.15 14.42 6.75
C ILE A 223 2.16 15.10 7.69
N ASP A 224 1.74 15.51 8.89
CA ASP A 224 2.68 15.78 9.98
C ASP A 224 3.25 14.46 10.50
N PRO A 225 4.56 14.22 10.39
CA PRO A 225 5.17 13.06 11.03
C PRO A 225 5.09 13.13 12.55
N ARG A 226 4.83 14.31 13.14
CA ARG A 226 4.75 14.50 14.61
C ARG A 226 3.31 14.40 15.14
N ASN A 227 2.31 14.37 14.26
CA ASN A 227 0.91 14.25 14.65
C ASN A 227 0.47 12.79 14.59
N GLY A 228 0.45 12.13 15.75
CA GLY A 228 0.06 10.72 15.85
C GLY A 228 -1.33 10.41 15.28
N ASP A 229 -2.27 11.35 15.36
CA ASP A 229 -3.62 11.14 14.79
C ASP A 229 -3.60 11.17 13.26
N GLU A 230 -2.79 12.02 12.63
CA GLU A 230 -2.63 12.02 11.16
C GLU A 230 -1.97 10.73 10.67
N ILE A 231 -0.96 10.24 11.39
CA ILE A 231 -0.27 8.98 11.08
C ILE A 231 -1.22 7.77 11.23
N ILE A 232 -2.06 7.74 12.27
CA ILE A 232 -3.06 6.67 12.41
C ILE A 232 -4.12 6.76 11.30
N ASN A 233 -4.54 7.97 10.94
CA ASN A 233 -5.52 8.20 9.88
C ASN A 233 -4.98 7.86 8.49
N GLU A 234 -3.69 8.11 8.21
CA GLU A 234 -3.03 7.62 7.00
C GLU A 234 -3.21 6.10 6.87
N ARG A 235 -2.84 5.31 7.88
CA ARG A 235 -2.96 3.85 7.82
C ARG A 235 -4.40 3.38 7.61
N LYS A 236 -5.37 4.09 8.21
CA LYS A 236 -6.80 3.86 7.95
C LYS A 236 -7.16 4.18 6.50
N ASN A 237 -6.67 5.29 5.95
CA ASN A 237 -6.91 5.69 4.56
C ASN A 237 -6.28 4.70 3.56
N VAL A 238 -5.12 4.12 3.88
CA VAL A 238 -4.50 3.03 3.10
C VAL A 238 -5.46 1.85 2.98
N ILE A 239 -6.04 1.40 4.09
CA ILE A 239 -7.02 0.30 4.10
C ILE A 239 -8.26 0.69 3.28
N GLU A 240 -8.82 1.88 3.51
CA GLU A 240 -10.01 2.37 2.82
C GLU A 240 -9.81 2.56 1.31
N ASN A 241 -8.58 2.85 0.87
CA ASN A 241 -8.25 2.98 -0.55
C ASN A 241 -8.51 1.69 -1.33
N HIS A 242 -8.32 0.53 -0.70
CA HIS A 242 -8.56 -0.78 -1.30
C HIS A 242 -9.98 -1.33 -1.02
N LEU A 243 -10.75 -0.67 -0.17
CA LEU A 243 -12.13 -1.04 0.21
C LEU A 243 -13.14 0.03 -0.26
N LYS A 244 -13.06 0.39 -1.55
CA LYS A 244 -13.95 1.38 -2.14
C LYS A 244 -15.41 0.90 -2.10
N PRO A 245 -16.39 1.81 -1.90
CA PRO A 245 -17.80 1.45 -1.95
C PRO A 245 -18.17 0.75 -3.27
N ILE A 246 -18.90 -0.37 -3.17
CA ILE A 246 -19.45 -1.06 -4.33
C ILE A 246 -20.73 -0.33 -4.74
N VAL A 247 -20.74 0.21 -5.95
CA VAL A 247 -21.91 0.90 -6.50
C VAL A 247 -22.78 -0.11 -7.25
N PHE A 248 -24.01 -0.28 -6.78
CA PHE A 248 -25.03 -1.10 -7.44
C PHE A 248 -25.97 -0.21 -8.25
N VAL A 249 -26.37 -0.68 -9.43
CA VAL A 249 -27.37 -0.04 -10.28
C VAL A 249 -28.43 -1.07 -10.65
N SER A 250 -29.71 -0.69 -10.64
CA SER A 250 -30.83 -1.54 -11.03
C SER A 250 -31.80 -0.78 -11.93
N ASN A 251 -32.50 -1.51 -12.78
CA ASN A 251 -33.63 -0.96 -13.52
C ASN A 251 -34.74 -0.57 -12.52
N SER A 252 -35.34 0.62 -12.70
CA SER A 252 -36.39 1.17 -11.84
C SER A 252 -37.76 1.31 -12.52
N ASP A 253 -37.98 0.65 -13.67
CA ASP A 253 -39.20 0.77 -14.48
C ASP A 253 -40.47 0.40 -13.68
N SER A 254 -40.35 -0.50 -12.71
CA SER A 254 -41.43 -0.92 -11.81
C SER A 254 -41.48 -0.16 -10.48
N THR A 255 -40.62 0.84 -10.27
CA THR A 255 -40.53 1.57 -9.00
C THR A 255 -40.39 3.07 -9.25
N PRO A 256 -41.51 3.82 -9.19
CA PRO A 256 -41.51 5.27 -9.31
C PRO A 256 -40.51 5.95 -8.36
N TYR A 257 -39.90 7.04 -8.82
CA TYR A 257 -38.87 7.77 -8.07
C TYR A 257 -39.36 8.22 -6.69
N GLU A 258 -40.62 8.66 -6.58
CA GLU A 258 -41.23 9.11 -5.33
C GLU A 258 -41.37 7.96 -4.32
N ILE A 259 -41.56 6.74 -4.78
CA ILE A 259 -41.57 5.56 -3.90
C ILE A 259 -40.14 5.24 -3.49
N TRP A 260 -39.20 5.20 -4.45
CA TRP A 260 -37.81 4.83 -4.22
C TRP A 260 -37.12 5.73 -3.18
N ILE A 261 -37.29 7.06 -3.27
CA ILE A 261 -36.63 8.01 -2.36
C ILE A 261 -37.15 7.91 -0.92
N ASN A 262 -38.34 7.34 -0.71
CA ASN A 262 -38.95 7.13 0.59
C ASN A 262 -38.65 5.74 1.20
N LEU A 263 -37.99 4.85 0.45
CA LEU A 263 -37.57 3.55 0.98
C LEU A 263 -36.36 3.74 1.93
N ASN A 264 -36.44 3.14 3.12
CA ASN A 264 -35.30 3.07 4.03
C ASN A 264 -34.33 1.95 3.61
N ASN A 265 -33.50 2.23 2.61
CA ASN A 265 -32.52 1.28 2.05
C ASN A 265 -31.19 1.28 2.83
N CYS A 266 -31.25 1.19 4.16
CA CYS A 266 -30.06 1.16 5.01
C CYS A 266 -29.94 -0.16 5.75
N PHE A 267 -28.92 -0.95 5.41
CA PHE A 267 -28.51 -2.13 6.17
C PHE A 267 -27.18 -1.87 6.89
N LYS A 268 -27.13 -2.18 8.19
CA LYS A 268 -25.92 -2.07 9.01
C LYS A 268 -25.66 -3.42 9.68
N GLY A 269 -24.80 -4.25 9.09
CA GLY A 269 -24.47 -5.58 9.65
C GLY A 269 -23.47 -5.52 10.81
N VAL A 270 -22.56 -4.55 10.80
CA VAL A 270 -21.47 -4.41 11.78
C VAL A 270 -21.52 -3.03 12.41
N LYS A 271 -21.26 -2.92 13.71
CA LYS A 271 -21.07 -1.63 14.39
C LYS A 271 -19.70 -1.03 14.03
N PRO A 272 -19.52 0.30 14.12
CA PRO A 272 -18.21 0.91 13.94
C PRO A 272 -17.16 0.27 14.86
N LEU A 273 -16.05 -0.16 14.29
CA LEU A 273 -14.95 -0.74 15.05
C LEU A 273 -14.16 0.36 15.78
N PRO A 274 -13.54 0.05 16.93
CA PRO A 274 -12.56 0.93 17.55
C PRO A 274 -11.46 1.36 16.57
N LEU A 275 -11.00 2.62 16.68
CA LEU A 275 -9.86 3.11 15.91
C LEU A 275 -8.63 2.21 16.17
N GLY A 276 -7.99 1.75 15.11
CA GLY A 276 -6.88 0.80 15.16
C GLY A 276 -7.27 -0.61 14.76
N LEU A 277 -8.57 -0.95 14.71
CA LEU A 277 -9.04 -2.27 14.31
C LEU A 277 -9.65 -2.30 12.92
N HIS A 278 -9.39 -3.39 12.20
CA HIS A 278 -9.93 -3.68 10.89
C HIS A 278 -10.47 -5.13 10.85
N LEU A 279 -11.74 -5.29 10.48
CA LEU A 279 -12.35 -6.61 10.25
C LEU A 279 -11.88 -7.12 8.88
N LEU A 280 -10.81 -7.90 8.90
CA LEU A 280 -10.13 -8.41 7.71
C LEU A 280 -10.89 -9.57 7.04
N THR A 281 -11.58 -10.40 7.82
CA THR A 281 -12.37 -11.52 7.28
C THR A 281 -13.64 -11.70 8.08
N LEU A 282 -14.75 -11.85 7.36
CA LEU A 282 -16.02 -12.34 7.86
C LEU A 282 -16.60 -13.32 6.83
N GLU A 283 -16.50 -14.61 7.11
CA GLU A 283 -16.79 -15.65 6.11
C GLU A 283 -17.58 -16.81 6.73
N PRO A 284 -18.68 -17.29 6.12
CA PRO A 284 -19.35 -18.51 6.56
C PRO A 284 -18.37 -19.69 6.57
N TRP A 285 -18.28 -20.43 7.68
CA TRP A 285 -17.32 -21.52 7.84
C TRP A 285 -17.98 -22.90 7.78
N ASN A 286 -19.01 -23.10 8.59
CA ASN A 286 -19.85 -24.30 8.66
C ASN A 286 -21.29 -23.87 9.00
N PRO A 287 -22.28 -24.78 9.01
CA PRO A 287 -23.60 -24.45 9.55
C PRO A 287 -23.49 -23.83 10.95
N ASN A 288 -24.00 -22.59 11.10
CA ASN A 288 -23.93 -21.79 12.33
C ASN A 288 -22.52 -21.41 12.82
N GLN A 289 -21.51 -21.46 11.94
CA GLN A 289 -20.17 -20.98 12.25
C GLN A 289 -19.69 -19.93 11.25
N VAL A 290 -18.94 -18.96 11.76
CA VAL A 290 -18.31 -17.90 10.96
C VAL A 290 -16.84 -17.80 11.31
N LEU A 291 -16.01 -17.61 10.28
CA LEU A 291 -14.60 -17.27 10.40
C LEU A 291 -14.48 -15.76 10.55
N ILE A 292 -13.85 -15.33 11.63
CA ILE A 292 -13.61 -13.92 11.95
C ILE A 292 -12.10 -13.70 12.01
N ARG A 293 -11.59 -12.76 11.20
CA ARG A 293 -10.22 -12.23 11.37
C ARG A 293 -10.28 -10.74 11.66
N VAL A 294 -9.60 -10.33 12.71
CA VAL A 294 -9.45 -8.92 13.07
C VAL A 294 -7.97 -8.59 13.13
N GLU A 295 -7.61 -7.52 12.44
CA GLU A 295 -6.28 -6.94 12.43
C GLU A 295 -6.24 -5.67 13.28
N ASN A 296 -5.15 -5.48 14.02
CA ASN A 296 -4.80 -4.18 14.58
C ASN A 296 -3.72 -3.52 13.71
N TYR A 297 -4.07 -2.43 13.02
CA TYR A 297 -3.18 -1.76 12.07
C TYR A 297 -2.24 -0.73 12.72
N LEU A 298 -2.37 -0.49 14.03
CA LEU A 298 -1.48 0.38 14.80
C LEU A 298 -0.07 -0.18 14.91
N GLU A 299 0.89 0.69 15.22
CA GLU A 299 2.25 0.38 15.61
C GLU A 299 2.43 0.40 17.14
N LYS A 300 3.50 -0.22 17.63
CA LYS A 300 3.87 -0.16 19.05
C LYS A 300 4.15 1.28 19.52
N SER A 301 4.61 2.15 18.63
CA SER A 301 4.99 3.54 18.91
C SER A 301 3.82 4.53 18.96
N ASP A 302 2.63 4.16 18.46
CA ASP A 302 1.56 5.14 18.21
C ASP A 302 0.97 5.75 19.49
N LYS A 303 1.12 5.11 20.66
CA LYS A 303 0.77 5.66 21.98
C LYS A 303 1.68 5.06 23.05
N ASN A 304 2.28 5.91 23.90
CA ASN A 304 3.03 5.46 25.07
C ASN A 304 2.11 4.61 25.96
N SER A 305 2.46 3.33 26.11
CA SER A 305 1.83 2.26 26.93
C SER A 305 0.82 1.36 26.18
N TRP A 306 1.30 0.17 25.80
CA TRP A 306 0.54 -1.07 25.52
C TRP A 306 -0.51 -0.98 24.40
N SER A 307 -0.05 -0.92 23.15
CA SER A 307 -0.80 -0.86 21.89
C SER A 307 -1.76 -2.02 21.59
N SER A 308 -2.46 -2.56 22.58
CA SER A 308 -3.59 -3.46 22.39
C SER A 308 -4.90 -2.70 22.39
N VAL A 309 -5.77 -3.02 21.44
CA VAL A 309 -7.15 -2.51 21.39
C VAL A 309 -8.08 -3.65 21.79
N GLU A 310 -9.04 -3.35 22.65
CA GLU A 310 -10.08 -4.29 23.06
C GLU A 310 -11.26 -4.27 22.07
N LEU A 311 -11.81 -5.43 21.77
CA LEU A 311 -12.98 -5.62 20.92
C LEU A 311 -13.97 -6.55 21.61
N ASP A 312 -15.21 -6.11 21.77
CA ASP A 312 -16.30 -6.93 22.29
C ASP A 312 -17.11 -7.55 21.14
N LEU A 313 -16.93 -8.86 20.93
CA LEU A 313 -17.65 -9.60 19.88
C LEU A 313 -19.10 -9.90 20.24
N THR A 314 -19.52 -9.70 21.50
CA THR A 314 -20.89 -9.96 21.95
C THR A 314 -21.91 -9.09 21.22
N ASP A 315 -21.52 -7.86 20.87
CA ASP A 315 -22.39 -6.81 20.35
C ASP A 315 -21.81 -6.15 19.07
N MET A 316 -20.84 -6.78 18.42
CA MET A 316 -20.19 -6.22 17.22
C MET A 316 -21.11 -6.27 15.99
N PHE A 317 -21.97 -7.28 15.89
CA PHE A 317 -22.84 -7.50 14.74
C PHE A 317 -24.31 -7.24 15.12
N ASN A 318 -25.06 -6.61 14.21
CA ASN A 318 -26.48 -6.34 14.43
C ASN A 318 -27.39 -7.50 14.00
N ASN A 319 -26.90 -8.36 13.09
CA ASN A 319 -27.66 -9.47 12.50
C ASN A 319 -27.12 -10.86 12.89
N LEU A 320 -26.19 -10.91 13.84
CA LEU A 320 -25.50 -12.13 14.23
C LEU A 320 -25.11 -12.04 15.70
N LYS A 321 -25.47 -13.05 16.50
CA LYS A 321 -25.07 -13.13 17.92
C LYS A 321 -24.00 -14.18 18.08
N VAL A 322 -22.78 -13.74 18.39
CA VAL A 322 -21.68 -14.65 18.71
C VAL A 322 -21.98 -15.36 20.03
N LYS A 323 -21.88 -16.69 20.04
CA LYS A 323 -22.14 -17.55 21.21
C LYS A 323 -20.84 -18.00 21.87
N SER A 324 -19.84 -18.31 21.05
CA SER A 324 -18.54 -18.81 21.45
C SER A 324 -17.51 -18.41 20.39
N ILE A 325 -16.24 -18.43 20.77
CA ILE A 325 -15.11 -18.32 19.84
C ILE A 325 -14.08 -19.38 20.20
N LYS A 326 -13.37 -19.88 19.19
CA LYS A 326 -12.13 -20.65 19.37
C LYS A 326 -11.05 -20.08 18.46
N GLU A 327 -9.92 -19.69 19.06
CA GLU A 327 -8.81 -19.10 18.31
C GLU A 327 -8.03 -20.17 17.54
N ALA A 328 -7.71 -19.84 16.30
CA ALA A 328 -6.95 -20.68 15.38
C ALA A 328 -5.72 -19.93 14.86
N THR A 329 -4.80 -20.68 14.25
CA THR A 329 -3.71 -20.08 13.47
C THR A 329 -4.28 -19.26 12.30
N LEU A 330 -3.46 -18.39 11.68
CA LEU A 330 -3.89 -17.48 10.62
C LEU A 330 -4.66 -18.17 9.47
N SER A 331 -4.21 -19.36 9.08
CA SER A 331 -4.83 -20.18 8.02
C SER A 331 -6.08 -20.95 8.46
N ALA A 332 -6.48 -20.84 9.74
CA ALA A 332 -7.61 -21.54 10.36
C ALA A 332 -7.56 -23.09 10.28
N ASN A 333 -6.38 -23.68 10.06
CA ASN A 333 -6.21 -25.14 9.92
C ASN A 333 -5.77 -25.85 11.21
N LYS A 334 -5.48 -25.10 12.27
CA LYS A 334 -5.00 -25.61 13.56
C LYS A 334 -5.43 -24.68 14.68
N TRP A 335 -5.81 -25.21 15.83
CA TRP A 335 -6.11 -24.41 17.02
C TRP A 335 -4.84 -23.75 17.56
N LEU A 336 -4.96 -22.54 18.07
CA LEU A 336 -3.80 -21.80 18.55
C LEU A 336 -3.13 -22.51 19.74
N ASP A 337 -3.92 -23.08 20.65
CA ASP A 337 -3.42 -23.81 21.83
C ASP A 337 -2.67 -25.09 21.48
N ASP A 338 -2.93 -25.65 20.29
CA ASP A 338 -2.22 -26.84 19.80
C ASP A 338 -0.92 -26.46 19.05
N ALA A 339 -0.70 -25.17 18.77
CA ALA A 339 0.40 -24.70 17.94
C ALA A 339 1.71 -24.63 18.73
N GLU A 340 2.69 -25.43 18.33
CA GLU A 340 4.02 -25.44 18.92
C GLU A 340 4.99 -24.58 18.10
N LYS A 341 5.79 -23.76 18.78
CA LYS A 341 6.89 -23.01 18.17
C LYS A 341 8.21 -23.70 18.48
N TRP A 342 9.05 -23.88 17.47
CA TRP A 342 10.42 -24.34 17.69
C TRP A 342 11.24 -23.24 18.35
N ILE A 343 12.09 -23.65 19.29
CA ILE A 343 13.03 -22.76 19.96
C ILE A 343 14.36 -22.91 19.24
N TRP A 344 14.86 -21.80 18.70
CA TRP A 344 16.12 -21.74 17.97
C TRP A 344 17.16 -21.01 18.81
N ASN A 345 18.39 -21.53 18.83
CA ASN A 345 19.55 -20.77 19.31
C ASN A 345 19.95 -19.79 18.19
N ARG A 346 19.69 -18.50 18.40
CA ARG A 346 20.02 -17.45 17.43
C ARG A 346 21.41 -16.89 17.73
N GLU A 347 22.15 -16.53 16.69
CA GLU A 347 23.35 -15.71 16.83
C GLU A 347 22.92 -14.28 17.19
N ASN A 348 23.62 -13.66 18.16
CA ASN A 348 23.25 -12.33 18.68
C ASN A 348 23.63 -11.16 17.76
N ASP A 349 24.23 -11.46 16.61
CA ASP A 349 24.85 -10.47 15.72
C ASP A 349 23.91 -9.99 14.60
N PHE A 350 22.72 -10.56 14.48
CA PHE A 350 21.71 -10.13 13.51
C PHE A 350 20.73 -9.13 14.12
N ALA A 351 20.39 -8.07 13.37
CA ALA A 351 19.32 -7.15 13.76
C ALA A 351 17.95 -7.84 13.69
N ASP A 352 17.02 -7.47 14.57
CA ASP A 352 15.68 -8.07 14.60
C ASP A 352 14.82 -7.60 13.41
N SER A 353 15.19 -6.48 12.76
CA SER A 353 14.59 -6.04 11.49
C SER A 353 15.53 -5.19 10.65
N PHE A 354 15.23 -5.06 9.34
CA PHE A 354 15.95 -4.12 8.46
C PHE A 354 15.85 -2.67 8.93
N ASN A 355 14.71 -2.27 9.51
CA ASN A 355 14.52 -0.91 10.03
C ASN A 355 15.51 -0.64 11.17
N GLU A 356 15.67 -1.60 12.08
CA GLU A 356 16.66 -1.51 13.17
C GLU A 356 18.09 -1.54 12.65
N ALA A 357 18.40 -2.43 11.69
CA ALA A 357 19.72 -2.50 11.08
C ALA A 357 20.15 -1.14 10.51
N TYR A 358 19.27 -0.49 9.72
CA TYR A 358 19.56 0.82 9.16
C TYR A 358 19.62 1.94 10.21
N ASN A 359 18.85 1.87 11.30
CA ASN A 359 18.91 2.86 12.37
C ASN A 359 20.18 2.73 13.24
N SER A 360 20.72 1.52 13.39
CA SER A 360 21.94 1.28 14.17
C SER A 360 23.20 1.89 13.53
N ASP A 361 23.18 2.08 12.22
CA ASP A 361 24.29 2.62 11.43
C ASP A 361 24.32 4.16 11.39
N ASP A 362 23.25 4.82 11.86
CA ASP A 362 23.10 6.29 11.92
C ASP A 362 23.52 6.88 13.30
N SER A 363 24.31 6.15 14.10
CA SER A 363 24.70 6.58 15.46
C SER A 363 25.73 7.73 15.47
N VAL A 364 25.24 8.95 15.25
CA VAL A 364 25.75 10.16 15.92
C VAL A 364 25.02 10.26 17.27
N ASP A 365 25.78 10.05 18.34
CA ASP A 365 25.53 10.37 19.75
C ASP A 365 24.11 10.19 20.35
N GLY A 366 24.03 9.29 21.34
CA GLY A 366 23.16 9.47 22.51
C GLY A 366 22.08 8.40 22.72
N ASP A 367 22.37 7.43 23.58
CA ASP A 367 21.43 6.83 24.53
C ASP A 367 20.12 6.19 24.04
N ASP A 368 20.15 5.32 23.02
CA ASP A 368 19.06 4.36 22.78
C ASP A 368 19.52 2.89 22.70
N LYS A 369 20.49 2.52 23.55
CA LYS A 369 20.78 1.11 23.87
C LYS A 369 19.76 0.51 24.85
N LYS A 370 18.46 0.68 24.60
CA LYS A 370 17.41 -0.06 25.31
C LYS A 370 16.23 -0.35 24.41
N LEU A 371 16.31 -1.45 23.68
CA LEU A 371 15.17 -2.37 23.42
C LEU A 371 15.69 -3.75 22.96
N ARG A 372 16.81 -4.21 23.54
CA ARG A 372 17.17 -5.62 23.50
C ARG A 372 16.34 -6.34 24.56
N ASN A 373 15.17 -6.85 24.17
CA ASN A 373 14.49 -7.98 24.81
C ASN A 373 13.21 -8.38 24.04
N ASP A 374 13.29 -9.60 23.49
CA ASP A 374 12.26 -10.65 23.48
C ASP A 374 11.26 -10.74 22.31
N ASP A 375 11.69 -11.49 21.29
CA ASP A 375 10.85 -12.37 20.45
C ASP A 375 10.34 -13.62 21.20
N GLY A 376 10.70 -13.79 22.47
CA GLY A 376 9.92 -14.61 23.36
C GLY A 376 8.55 -13.97 23.52
N ILE A 377 7.51 -14.72 23.17
CA ILE A 377 6.27 -14.65 23.96
C ILE A 377 6.69 -15.05 25.37
N LYS A 378 7.26 -14.11 26.14
CA LYS A 378 7.13 -14.16 27.59
C LYS A 378 5.63 -14.18 27.80
N ASN A 379 5.17 -15.23 28.46
CA ASN A 379 3.87 -15.29 29.10
C ASN A 379 3.76 -14.06 30.01
N ASN A 380 3.33 -12.93 29.46
CA ASN A 380 2.89 -11.80 30.25
C ASN A 380 1.42 -12.08 30.54
N ASP A 381 1.16 -12.38 31.80
CA ASP A 381 -0.13 -12.51 32.47
C ASP A 381 -1.14 -11.34 32.25
N ASP A 382 -0.86 -10.40 31.33
CA ASP A 382 -1.61 -9.14 31.12
C ASP A 382 -2.58 -9.15 29.92
N LEU A 383 -2.61 -10.20 29.09
CA LEU A 383 -3.61 -10.38 28.03
C LEU A 383 -4.49 -11.59 28.30
N ARG A 384 -5.40 -11.47 29.25
CA ARG A 384 -6.50 -12.42 29.38
C ARG A 384 -7.69 -11.84 28.64
N ASP A 385 -8.12 -12.55 27.60
CA ASP A 385 -9.44 -12.32 27.04
C ASP A 385 -10.49 -12.63 28.11
N ASP A 386 -11.61 -11.93 28.06
CA ASP A 386 -12.75 -12.16 28.94
C ASP A 386 -13.93 -12.64 28.07
N GLY A 387 -13.93 -13.95 27.79
CA GLY A 387 -14.91 -14.59 26.92
C GLY A 387 -14.87 -14.04 25.49
N LEU A 388 -15.87 -13.23 25.14
CA LEU A 388 -16.02 -12.60 23.82
C LEU A 388 -15.36 -11.22 23.72
N LYS A 389 -14.78 -10.72 24.81
CA LYS A 389 -13.96 -9.50 24.82
C LYS A 389 -12.52 -9.87 24.60
N ILE A 390 -12.03 -9.57 23.40
CA ILE A 390 -10.70 -9.94 22.96
C ILE A 390 -9.78 -8.72 22.91
N LYS A 391 -8.51 -8.90 23.29
CA LYS A 391 -7.47 -7.88 23.13
C LYS A 391 -6.57 -8.20 21.95
N ILE A 392 -6.27 -7.20 21.12
CA ILE A 392 -5.49 -7.37 19.88
C ILE A 392 -4.33 -6.38 19.91
N ARG A 393 -3.09 -6.88 20.00
CA ARG A 393 -1.86 -6.05 20.01
C ARG A 393 -1.61 -5.42 18.65
N ALA A 394 -0.87 -4.30 18.61
CA ALA A 394 -0.40 -3.69 17.37
C ALA A 394 0.19 -4.73 16.41
N LYS A 395 -0.18 -4.62 15.14
CA LYS A 395 0.16 -5.52 14.03
C LYS A 395 -0.31 -6.97 14.16
N GLN A 396 -0.96 -7.34 15.25
CA GLN A 396 -1.52 -8.68 15.41
C GLN A 396 -2.74 -8.86 14.51
N ILE A 397 -2.83 -10.03 13.90
CA ILE A 397 -4.08 -10.57 13.34
C ILE A 397 -4.47 -11.73 14.24
N ARG A 398 -5.70 -11.72 14.74
CA ARG A 398 -6.29 -12.84 15.48
C ARG A 398 -7.37 -13.48 14.63
N THR A 399 -7.41 -14.82 14.62
CA THR A 399 -8.30 -15.63 13.77
C THR A 399 -9.16 -16.50 14.65
N PHE A 400 -10.48 -16.39 14.51
CA PHE A 400 -11.45 -17.11 15.33
C PHE A 400 -12.44 -17.86 14.46
N ILE A 401 -12.78 -19.08 14.89
CA ILE A 401 -14.00 -19.77 14.44
C ILE A 401 -15.04 -19.50 15.53
N ALA A 402 -16.15 -18.88 15.15
CA ALA A 402 -17.19 -18.43 16.07
C ALA A 402 -18.51 -19.16 15.80
N ASP A 403 -19.08 -19.80 16.82
CA ASP A 403 -20.47 -20.27 16.73
C ASP A 403 -21.40 -19.06 16.87
N TYR A 404 -22.44 -19.01 16.05
CA TYR A 404 -23.37 -17.89 16.05
C TYR A 404 -24.83 -18.29 15.92
N GLU A 405 -25.69 -17.36 16.34
CA GLU A 405 -27.13 -17.39 16.06
C GLU A 405 -27.49 -16.21 15.15
N TYR A 406 -28.19 -16.47 14.05
CA TYR A 406 -28.66 -15.41 13.15
C TYR A 406 -29.77 -14.60 13.81
N ILE A 407 -29.64 -13.28 13.76
CA ILE A 407 -30.68 -12.34 14.18
C ILE A 407 -31.28 -11.72 12.92
N PRO A 408 -32.55 -12.01 12.58
CA PRO A 408 -33.21 -11.36 11.46
C PRO A 408 -33.26 -9.84 11.65
N PRO A 409 -33.06 -9.04 10.60
CA PRO A 409 -33.25 -7.60 10.69
C PRO A 409 -34.71 -7.31 11.08
N VAL A 410 -34.91 -6.34 11.98
CA VAL A 410 -36.23 -5.79 12.26
C VAL A 410 -36.61 -4.95 11.05
N LEU A 411 -37.59 -5.43 10.27
CA LEU A 411 -38.10 -4.79 9.05
C LEU A 411 -38.81 -3.47 9.34
#